data_AF-A0A1Q5J0I7-F1
#
_entry.id   AF-A0A1Q5J0I7-F1
#
_cell.length_a   1.000
_cell.length_b   1.000
_cell.length_c   1.000
_cell.angle_alpha   90.00
_cell.angle_beta   90.00
_cell.angle_gamma   90.00
#
_symmetry.space_group_name_H-M   'P 1'
#
loop_
_entity.id
_entity.type
_entity.pdbx_description
1 polymer ?
#
loop_
_entity_poly.entity_id
_entity_poly.type
_entity_poly.pdbx_seq_one_letter_code
_entity_poly.pdbx_strand_id
1 'polypeptide(L)'
;MPLRTGTTRPISLLLSTALAAATLTGCALLELARDCEGTDDRVREMAALDILDSRPDGATVARGFEEVDAGCWADSGDVVVYAGRTYAFPGTRADVAAHYRTAAVRDGWIPDPEALPGDLSFTREDMTLWIVFLTAERLAEDGHGSRPDLTTGAGYSVSIDSYGGV
;
A
#
# COMPACT_ATOMS: atom_id res chain seq x y z
N MET A 1 29.77 -68.79 40.99
CA MET A 1 28.54 -68.97 40.18
C MET A 1 27.33 -68.77 41.10
N PRO A 2 26.26 -68.03 40.73
CA PRO A 2 25.98 -67.30 39.50
C PRO A 2 25.75 -65.78 39.68
N LEU A 3 25.71 -65.09 38.53
CA LEU A 3 25.45 -63.67 38.30
C LEU A 3 23.96 -63.32 38.43
N ARG A 4 23.64 -62.05 38.75
CA ARG A 4 22.77 -61.25 37.87
C ARG A 4 22.87 -59.74 38.12
N THR A 5 23.44 -59.10 37.11
CA THR A 5 23.43 -57.70 36.72
C THR A 5 21.99 -57.14 36.68
N GLY A 6 21.81 -55.91 37.17
CA GLY A 6 20.54 -55.18 37.17
C GLY A 6 20.70 -53.72 36.75
N THR A 7 21.05 -53.55 35.46
CA THR A 7 20.61 -52.49 34.53
C THR A 7 20.60 -51.03 35.01
N THR A 8 21.63 -50.30 34.60
CA THR A 8 21.63 -48.85 34.36
C THR A 8 20.41 -48.40 33.53
N ARG A 9 19.82 -47.26 33.94
CA ARG A 9 18.71 -46.54 33.29
C ARG A 9 18.89 -46.40 31.77
N PRO A 10 17.75 -46.22 31.06
CA PRO A 10 17.65 -45.02 30.25
C PRO A 10 16.31 -44.32 30.49
N ILE A 11 16.31 -43.30 31.34
CA ILE A 11 15.31 -42.23 31.28
C ILE A 11 15.79 -41.29 30.18
N SER A 12 15.63 -41.66 28.91
CA SER A 12 16.11 -40.83 27.79
C SER A 12 15.30 -41.02 26.51
N LEU A 13 13.98 -41.22 26.61
CA LEU A 13 13.15 -41.44 25.41
C LEU A 13 11.81 -40.68 25.42
N LEU A 14 11.75 -39.54 26.11
CA LEU A 14 10.56 -38.65 26.09
C LEU A 14 10.90 -37.18 25.80
N LEU A 15 12.06 -36.90 25.20
CA LEU A 15 12.47 -35.53 24.80
C LEU A 15 12.55 -35.32 23.28
N SER A 16 12.20 -36.32 22.47
CA SER A 16 12.35 -36.25 21.01
C SER A 16 11.09 -35.81 20.26
N THR A 17 9.95 -35.66 20.93
CA THR A 17 8.66 -35.30 20.28
C THR A 17 8.30 -33.82 20.37
N ALA A 18 9.02 -33.00 21.16
CA ALA A 18 8.70 -31.58 21.31
C ALA A 18 9.36 -30.67 20.24
N LEU A 19 10.40 -31.15 19.53
CA LEU A 19 11.14 -30.34 18.55
C LEU A 19 10.55 -30.35 17.13
N ALA A 20 9.66 -31.30 16.82
CA ALA A 20 9.04 -31.37 15.49
C ALA A 20 7.88 -30.38 15.29
N ALA A 21 7.35 -29.77 16.36
CA ALA A 21 6.32 -28.73 16.27
C ALA A 21 6.88 -27.32 16.07
N ALA A 22 8.17 -27.10 16.38
CA ALA A 22 8.82 -25.79 16.30
C ALA A 22 9.25 -25.42 14.86
N THR A 23 9.42 -26.39 13.97
CA THR A 23 9.82 -26.11 12.57
C THR A 23 8.64 -25.74 11.68
N LEU A 24 7.43 -26.22 11.99
CA LEU A 24 6.20 -25.87 11.24
C LEU A 24 5.64 -24.50 11.63
N THR A 25 5.96 -24.00 12.82
CA THR A 25 5.59 -22.64 13.26
C THR A 25 6.57 -21.57 12.79
N GLY A 26 7.81 -21.95 12.44
CA GLY A 26 8.85 -21.00 12.01
C GLY A 26 8.55 -20.31 10.68
N CYS A 27 8.03 -21.02 9.68
CA CYS A 27 7.68 -20.41 8.39
C CYS A 27 6.43 -19.52 8.50
N ALA A 28 5.42 -19.92 9.27
CA ALA A 28 4.22 -19.10 9.48
C ALA A 28 4.50 -17.80 10.28
N LEU A 29 5.46 -17.84 11.22
CA LEU A 29 5.91 -16.64 11.94
C LEU A 29 6.70 -15.67 11.05
N LEU A 30 7.44 -16.16 10.06
CA LEU A 30 8.15 -15.30 9.11
C LEU A 30 7.20 -14.56 8.16
N GLU A 31 6.13 -15.23 7.69
CA GLU A 31 5.10 -14.60 6.86
C GLU A 31 4.32 -13.50 7.61
N LEU A 32 4.15 -13.67 8.93
CA LEU A 32 3.55 -12.66 9.82
C LEU A 32 4.52 -11.53 10.22
N ALA A 33 5.80 -11.66 9.88
CA ALA A 33 6.85 -10.70 10.20
C ALA A 33 7.28 -9.87 8.99
N ARG A 34 6.61 -10.00 7.83
CA ARG A 34 6.89 -9.11 6.70
C ARG A 34 6.60 -7.68 7.13
N ASP A 35 7.60 -6.83 6.98
CA ASP A 35 7.55 -5.42 7.30
C ASP A 35 8.11 -4.60 6.12
N CYS A 36 8.30 -3.31 6.33
CA CYS A 36 8.79 -2.40 5.30
C CYS A 36 10.32 -2.42 5.11
N GLU A 37 11.05 -3.30 5.79
CA GLU A 37 12.51 -3.37 5.66
C GLU A 37 12.91 -3.69 4.20
N GLY A 38 13.82 -2.90 3.65
CA GLY A 38 14.31 -3.07 2.27
C GLY A 38 13.42 -2.49 1.17
N THR A 39 12.34 -1.78 1.50
CA THR A 39 11.43 -1.18 0.50
C THR A 39 11.87 0.21 -0.01
N ASP A 40 12.94 0.79 0.51
CA ASP A 40 13.36 2.18 0.22
C ASP A 40 13.50 2.49 -1.28
N ASP A 41 14.09 1.58 -2.05
CA ASP A 41 14.26 1.77 -3.48
C ASP A 41 12.92 1.71 -4.22
N ARG A 42 12.03 0.81 -3.80
CA ARG A 42 10.67 0.71 -4.37
C ARG A 42 9.82 1.92 -4.05
N VAL A 43 9.92 2.46 -2.82
CA VAL A 43 9.27 3.72 -2.43
C VAL A 43 9.74 4.86 -3.35
N ARG A 44 11.05 4.94 -3.61
CA ARG A 44 11.63 5.98 -4.48
C ARG A 44 11.19 5.83 -5.93
N GLU A 45 11.17 4.60 -6.45
CA GLU A 45 10.68 4.29 -7.80
C GLU A 45 9.21 4.65 -7.94
N MET A 46 8.39 4.33 -6.93
CA MET A 46 6.96 4.64 -6.94
C MET A 46 6.71 6.15 -6.89
N ALA A 47 7.44 6.88 -6.05
CA ALA A 47 7.35 8.34 -5.97
C ALA A 47 7.78 9.04 -7.26
N ALA A 48 8.52 8.36 -8.14
CA ALA A 48 8.98 8.88 -9.43
C ALA A 48 8.02 8.57 -10.60
N LEU A 49 6.88 7.93 -10.36
CA LEU A 49 5.93 7.60 -11.42
C LEU A 49 5.28 8.87 -12.01
N ASP A 50 5.43 9.07 -13.32
CA ASP A 50 4.97 10.26 -14.05
C ASP A 50 3.47 10.55 -13.89
N ILE A 51 2.65 9.51 -13.67
CA ILE A 51 1.20 9.67 -13.48
C ILE A 51 0.88 10.50 -12.23
N LEU A 52 1.77 10.54 -11.22
CA LEU A 52 1.60 11.37 -10.02
C LEU A 52 1.72 12.86 -10.35
N ASP A 53 2.53 13.24 -11.34
CA ASP A 53 2.71 14.63 -11.79
C ASP A 53 1.74 15.04 -12.91
N SER A 54 1.08 14.07 -13.53
CA SER A 54 0.00 14.29 -14.49
C SER A 54 -1.15 15.04 -13.83
N ARG A 55 -1.66 16.11 -14.45
CA ARG A 55 -2.81 16.86 -13.92
C ARG A 55 -3.50 17.66 -15.01
N PRO A 56 -4.80 17.98 -14.87
CA PRO A 56 -5.47 18.93 -15.76
C PRO A 56 -4.78 20.30 -15.73
N ASP A 57 -4.83 21.02 -16.85
CA ASP A 57 -4.29 22.37 -16.92
C ASP A 57 -4.95 23.28 -15.88
N GLY A 58 -4.12 24.03 -15.14
CA GLY A 58 -4.57 24.90 -14.05
C GLY A 58 -4.73 24.21 -12.70
N ALA A 59 -4.55 22.89 -12.61
CA ALA A 59 -4.36 22.22 -11.33
C ALA A 59 -2.96 22.51 -10.79
N THR A 60 -2.88 22.76 -9.49
CA THR A 60 -1.61 23.03 -8.78
C THR A 60 -1.48 22.11 -7.59
N VAL A 61 -0.25 21.74 -7.24
CA VAL A 61 0.01 21.00 -5.99
C VAL A 61 -0.60 21.78 -4.83
N ALA A 62 -1.34 21.08 -3.99
CA ALA A 62 -2.01 21.69 -2.86
C ALA A 62 -0.99 22.19 -1.84
N ARG A 63 -1.27 23.34 -1.21
CA ARG A 63 -0.41 23.90 -0.18
C ARG A 63 -0.27 22.89 0.98
N GLY A 64 0.92 22.70 1.54
CA GLY A 64 1.15 21.70 2.59
C GLY A 64 1.11 20.24 2.11
N PHE A 65 1.10 20.01 0.80
CA PHE A 65 1.25 18.70 0.14
C PHE A 65 2.28 18.80 -0.99
N GLU A 66 3.30 19.66 -0.83
CA GLU A 66 4.31 19.94 -1.87
C GLU A 66 5.15 18.70 -2.21
N GLU A 67 5.43 17.88 -1.21
CA GLU A 67 6.16 16.63 -1.35
C GLU A 67 5.23 15.50 -1.83
N VAL A 68 5.80 14.52 -2.52
CA VAL A 68 5.08 13.27 -2.79
C VAL A 68 4.96 12.54 -1.46
N ASP A 69 3.73 12.22 -1.06
CA ASP A 69 3.48 11.37 0.10
C ASP A 69 3.74 9.93 -0.31
N ALA A 70 4.91 9.40 0.04
CA ALA A 70 5.31 8.05 -0.32
C ALA A 70 5.91 7.33 0.87
N GLY A 71 5.64 6.05 0.96
CA GLY A 71 6.10 5.24 2.07
C GLY A 71 5.71 3.79 1.92
N CYS A 72 5.79 3.09 3.04
CA CYS A 72 5.36 1.72 3.15
C CYS A 72 4.58 1.55 4.45
N TRP A 73 3.52 0.76 4.40
CA TRP A 73 2.85 0.27 5.59
C TRP A 73 2.74 -1.26 5.52
N ALA A 74 2.78 -1.87 6.70
CA ALA A 74 2.57 -3.30 6.85
C ALA A 74 1.43 -3.52 7.85
N ASP A 75 0.38 -4.20 7.42
CA ASP A 75 -0.68 -4.67 8.32
C ASP A 75 -0.84 -6.17 8.16
N SER A 76 -0.79 -6.90 9.26
CA SER A 76 -1.13 -8.32 9.32
C SER A 76 -0.39 -9.23 8.31
N GLY A 77 0.83 -8.84 7.90
CA GLY A 77 1.69 -9.57 6.96
C GLY A 77 1.64 -9.11 5.50
N ASP A 78 0.73 -8.18 5.17
CA ASP A 78 0.68 -7.52 3.87
C ASP A 78 1.50 -6.24 3.91
N VAL A 79 2.50 -6.16 3.02
CA VAL A 79 3.38 -5.00 2.86
C VAL A 79 2.93 -4.25 1.62
N VAL A 80 2.58 -2.99 1.80
CA VAL A 80 2.10 -2.12 0.74
C VAL A 80 3.02 -0.91 0.65
N VAL A 81 3.66 -0.76 -0.50
CA VAL A 81 4.37 0.47 -0.86
C VAL A 81 3.36 1.39 -1.51
N TYR A 82 3.37 2.66 -1.15
CA TYR A 82 2.44 3.66 -1.68
C TYR A 82 3.15 4.95 -2.09
N ALA A 83 2.54 5.68 -3.00
CA ALA A 83 2.89 7.05 -3.32
C ALA A 83 1.66 7.84 -3.73
N GLY A 84 1.62 9.13 -3.41
CA GLY A 84 0.49 9.98 -3.73
C GLY A 84 0.82 11.46 -3.82
N ARG A 85 -0.05 12.18 -4.54
CA ARG A 85 -0.04 13.64 -4.61
C ARG A 85 -1.43 14.19 -4.43
N THR A 86 -1.50 15.38 -3.85
CA THR A 86 -2.74 16.12 -3.65
C THR A 86 -2.73 17.42 -4.43
N TYR A 87 -3.81 17.67 -5.16
CA TYR A 87 -3.97 18.82 -6.04
C TYR A 87 -5.17 19.67 -5.64
N ALA A 88 -5.00 20.98 -5.77
CA ALA A 88 -6.09 21.94 -5.81
C ALA A 88 -6.37 22.29 -7.27
N PHE A 89 -7.64 22.22 -7.67
CA PHE A 89 -8.05 22.57 -9.03
C PHE A 89 -9.33 23.42 -9.01
N PRO A 90 -9.32 24.63 -9.61
CA PRO A 90 -10.48 25.50 -9.64
C PRO A 90 -11.58 25.05 -10.62
N GLY A 91 -11.31 24.07 -11.48
CA GLY A 91 -12.29 23.52 -12.42
C GLY A 91 -13.19 22.43 -11.81
N THR A 92 -13.68 21.51 -12.64
CA THR A 92 -14.70 20.54 -12.22
C THR A 92 -14.16 19.14 -11.99
N ARG A 93 -14.89 18.34 -11.20
CA ARG A 93 -14.62 16.90 -11.03
C ARG A 93 -14.69 16.13 -12.36
N ALA A 94 -15.53 16.57 -13.29
CA ALA A 94 -15.66 15.94 -14.60
C ALA A 94 -14.39 16.13 -15.45
N ASP A 95 -13.75 17.31 -15.38
CA ASP A 95 -12.50 17.59 -16.09
C ASP A 95 -11.36 16.72 -15.53
N VAL A 96 -11.26 16.59 -14.21
CA VAL A 96 -10.31 15.69 -13.55
C VAL A 96 -10.54 14.24 -14.00
N ALA A 97 -11.78 13.77 -13.98
CA ALA A 97 -12.14 12.43 -14.41
C ALA A 97 -11.79 12.15 -15.88
N ALA A 98 -12.08 13.11 -16.78
CA ALA A 98 -11.74 12.99 -18.19
C ALA A 98 -10.21 12.96 -18.42
N HIS A 99 -9.47 13.80 -17.68
CA HIS A 99 -8.01 13.82 -17.72
C HIS A 99 -7.42 12.46 -17.33
N TYR A 100 -7.78 11.92 -16.16
CA TYR A 100 -7.16 10.68 -15.68
C TYR A 100 -7.58 9.44 -16.46
N ARG A 101 -8.82 9.36 -16.97
CA ARG A 101 -9.19 8.28 -17.90
C ARG A 101 -8.29 8.24 -19.14
N THR A 102 -7.86 9.40 -19.61
CA THR A 102 -6.96 9.50 -20.77
C THR A 102 -5.51 9.27 -20.38
N ALA A 103 -5.05 9.93 -19.32
CA ALA A 103 -3.65 9.89 -18.87
C ALA A 103 -3.25 8.49 -18.38
N ALA A 104 -4.11 7.82 -17.60
CA ALA A 104 -3.85 6.50 -17.07
C ALA A 104 -3.72 5.47 -18.21
N VAL A 105 -4.64 5.46 -19.17
CA VAL A 105 -4.57 4.55 -20.34
C VAL A 105 -3.32 4.81 -21.19
N ARG A 106 -2.95 6.08 -21.39
CA ARG A 106 -1.71 6.43 -22.09
C ARG A 106 -0.46 5.92 -21.37
N ASP A 107 -0.50 5.87 -20.05
CA ASP A 107 0.58 5.38 -19.17
C ASP A 107 0.48 3.86 -18.90
N GLY A 108 -0.37 3.14 -19.65
CA GLY A 108 -0.47 1.68 -19.60
C GLY A 108 -1.35 1.12 -18.47
N TRP A 109 -2.05 1.98 -17.73
CA TRP A 109 -3.04 1.54 -16.74
C TRP A 109 -4.34 1.16 -17.44
N ILE A 110 -5.04 0.18 -16.89
CA ILE A 110 -6.37 -0.24 -17.38
C ILE A 110 -7.43 0.09 -16.32
N PRO A 111 -8.67 0.44 -16.71
CA PRO A 111 -9.74 0.62 -15.74
C PRO A 111 -9.91 -0.64 -14.89
N ASP A 112 -10.00 -0.45 -13.58
CA ASP A 112 -10.19 -1.53 -12.64
C ASP A 112 -11.59 -2.16 -12.86
N PRO A 113 -11.67 -3.47 -13.16
CA PRO A 113 -12.95 -4.14 -13.43
C PRO A 113 -13.86 -4.23 -12.20
N GLU A 114 -13.31 -4.06 -10.99
CA GLU A 114 -14.05 -4.11 -9.73
C GLU A 114 -14.48 -2.72 -9.24
N ALA A 115 -14.05 -1.65 -9.92
CA ALA A 115 -14.39 -0.28 -9.57
C ALA A 115 -15.90 -0.01 -9.64
N LEU A 116 -16.43 0.76 -8.69
CA LEU A 116 -17.84 1.15 -8.73
C LEU A 116 -18.09 2.18 -9.84
N PRO A 117 -19.34 2.29 -10.33
CA PRO A 117 -19.68 3.29 -11.33
C PRO A 117 -19.36 4.71 -10.85
N GLY A 118 -18.43 5.38 -11.55
CA GLY A 118 -18.00 6.74 -11.25
C GLY A 118 -16.64 6.82 -10.55
N ASP A 119 -16.14 5.70 -10.03
CA ASP A 119 -14.80 5.64 -9.46
C ASP A 119 -13.74 5.81 -10.54
N LEU A 120 -12.60 6.35 -10.13
CA LEU A 120 -11.42 6.52 -10.96
C LEU A 120 -10.33 5.59 -10.42
N SER A 121 -10.58 4.29 -10.52
CA SER A 121 -9.63 3.22 -10.15
C SER A 121 -9.09 2.56 -11.42
N PHE A 122 -7.79 2.29 -11.43
CA PHE A 122 -7.08 1.67 -12.53
C PHE A 122 -6.02 0.71 -11.98
N THR A 123 -5.70 -0.33 -12.73
CA THR A 123 -4.67 -1.30 -12.36
C THR A 123 -3.56 -1.36 -13.40
N ARG A 124 -2.35 -1.67 -12.95
CA ARG A 124 -1.18 -1.95 -13.80
C ARG A 124 -0.26 -2.88 -13.05
N GLU A 125 -0.06 -4.09 -13.57
CA GLU A 125 0.74 -5.13 -12.89
C GLU A 125 0.18 -5.42 -11.48
N ASP A 126 1.00 -5.27 -10.44
CA ASP A 126 0.63 -5.41 -9.02
C ASP A 126 0.21 -4.08 -8.37
N MET A 127 0.08 -3.02 -9.17
CA MET A 127 -0.28 -1.68 -8.70
C MET A 127 -1.76 -1.35 -8.95
N THR A 128 -2.31 -0.58 -8.02
CA THR A 128 -3.62 0.07 -8.15
C THR A 128 -3.43 1.58 -8.04
N LEU A 129 -3.97 2.32 -9.01
CA LEU A 129 -4.04 3.78 -9.06
C LEU A 129 -5.47 4.21 -8.78
N TRP A 130 -5.66 5.16 -7.87
CA TRP A 130 -6.97 5.81 -7.68
C TRP A 130 -6.88 7.32 -7.64
N ILE A 131 -7.98 7.95 -8.09
CA ILE A 131 -8.19 9.38 -7.99
C ILE A 131 -9.42 9.63 -7.12
N VAL A 132 -9.22 10.27 -5.98
CA VAL A 132 -10.27 10.50 -4.98
C VAL A 132 -10.50 11.99 -4.81
N PHE A 133 -11.76 12.42 -4.95
CA PHE A 133 -12.14 13.81 -4.71
C PHE A 133 -12.23 14.08 -3.21
N LEU A 134 -11.53 15.12 -2.78
CA LEU A 134 -11.47 15.50 -1.38
C LEU A 134 -12.75 16.22 -0.96
N THR A 135 -13.22 15.86 0.23
CA THR A 135 -14.35 16.50 0.91
C THR A 135 -13.88 17.01 2.27
N ALA A 136 -14.61 17.97 2.84
CA ALA A 136 -14.29 18.48 4.18
C ALA A 136 -14.32 17.36 5.25
N GLU A 137 -15.22 16.39 5.08
CA GLU A 137 -15.34 15.22 5.95
C GLU A 137 -14.10 14.32 5.86
N ARG A 138 -13.71 13.90 4.66
CA ARG A 138 -12.53 13.04 4.45
C ARG A 138 -11.25 13.71 4.95
N LEU A 139 -11.08 15.00 4.67
CA LEU A 139 -9.93 15.76 5.18
C LEU A 139 -9.90 15.82 6.73
N ALA A 140 -11.05 15.80 7.39
CA ALA A 140 -11.10 15.75 8.85
C ALA A 140 -10.76 14.35 9.39
N GLU A 141 -11.25 13.29 8.73
CA GLU A 141 -10.93 11.89 9.04
C GLU A 141 -9.44 11.61 8.90
N ASP A 142 -8.82 12.11 7.83
CA ASP A 142 -7.39 11.97 7.54
C ASP A 142 -6.50 12.90 8.41
N GLY A 143 -7.11 13.69 9.32
CA GLY A 143 -6.37 14.58 10.22
C GLY A 143 -5.80 15.85 9.57
N HIS A 144 -6.19 16.15 8.33
CA HIS A 144 -5.76 17.35 7.60
C HIS A 144 -6.56 18.62 7.97
N GLY A 145 -7.64 18.47 8.74
CA GLY A 145 -8.44 19.58 9.26
C GLY A 145 -9.18 20.36 8.17
N SER A 146 -9.50 21.63 8.44
CA SER A 146 -10.23 22.47 7.50
C SER A 146 -9.32 23.00 6.38
N ARG A 147 -9.59 22.58 5.14
CA ARG A 147 -8.85 22.98 3.93
C ARG A 147 -9.80 23.57 2.88
N PRO A 148 -10.21 24.85 3.01
CA PRO A 148 -11.11 25.49 2.05
C PRO A 148 -10.53 25.53 0.64
N ASP A 149 -9.20 25.61 0.51
CA ASP A 149 -8.46 25.53 -0.75
C ASP A 149 -8.73 24.24 -1.54
N LEU A 150 -9.05 23.15 -0.85
CA LEU A 150 -9.32 21.84 -1.44
C LEU A 150 -10.82 21.55 -1.62
N THR A 151 -11.70 22.31 -0.98
CA THR A 151 -13.14 22.03 -0.92
C THR A 151 -14.01 23.04 -1.66
N THR A 152 -13.45 24.20 -2.04
CA THR A 152 -14.17 25.24 -2.81
C THR A 152 -14.16 24.95 -4.33
N GLY A 153 -13.35 23.97 -4.78
CA GLY A 153 -13.26 23.51 -6.17
C GLY A 153 -13.21 21.97 -6.24
N ALA A 154 -12.47 21.44 -7.22
CA ALA A 154 -12.17 20.01 -7.29
C ALA A 154 -10.80 19.73 -6.66
N GLY A 155 -10.70 19.73 -5.32
CA GLY A 155 -9.54 19.13 -4.66
C GLY A 155 -9.57 17.62 -4.83
N TYR A 156 -8.44 17.01 -5.14
CA TYR A 156 -8.34 15.55 -5.32
C TYR A 156 -6.95 15.03 -4.96
N SER A 157 -6.89 13.78 -4.54
CA SER A 157 -5.65 13.02 -4.44
C SER A 157 -5.53 12.03 -5.58
N VAL A 158 -4.29 11.77 -5.97
CA VAL A 158 -3.87 10.68 -6.86
C VAL A 158 -2.99 9.80 -6.00
N SER A 159 -3.32 8.52 -5.87
CA SER A 159 -2.50 7.60 -5.09
C SER A 159 -2.33 6.29 -5.82
N ILE A 160 -1.18 5.67 -5.58
CA ILE A 160 -0.78 4.39 -6.12
C ILE A 160 -0.39 3.52 -4.94
N ASP A 161 -0.88 2.29 -4.92
CA ASP A 161 -0.41 1.23 -4.06
C ASP A 161 0.20 0.10 -4.90
N SER A 162 1.24 -0.56 -4.41
CA SER A 162 1.79 -1.81 -4.95
C SER A 162 1.66 -2.91 -3.90
N TYR A 163 0.94 -3.96 -4.28
CA TYR A 163 0.68 -5.13 -3.44
C TYR A 163 1.60 -6.27 -3.87
N GLY A 164 2.83 -6.30 -3.36
CA GLY A 164 3.79 -7.37 -3.63
C GLY A 164 5.23 -6.96 -3.37
N GLY A 165 6.14 -7.92 -3.11
CA GLY A 165 7.60 -7.73 -3.18
C GLY A 165 8.38 -7.74 -1.86
N VAL A 166 8.75 -8.95 -1.41
CA VAL A 166 10.12 -9.31 -0.99
C VAL A 166 10.58 -10.49 -1.86
#